data_AF-A0AAD7CJ52-F1
#
_entry.id   AF-A0AAD7CJ52-F1
#
_cell.length_a   1.000
_cell.length_b   1.000
_cell.length_c   1.000
_cell.angle_alpha   90.00
_cell.angle_beta   90.00
_cell.angle_gamma   90.00
#
_symmetry.space_group_name_H-M   'P 1'
#
loop_
_entity.id
_entity.type
_entity.pdbx_description
1 polymer ?
#
loop_
_entity_poly.entity_id
_entity_poly.type
_entity_poly.pdbx_seq_one_letter_code
_entity_poly.pdbx_strand_id
1 'polypeptide(L)'
;MAAVNRIVDVYCASGRTRYAVDVSKYGKDSEEFNMLVSNMRSLRLSPGSSDFTPCDAFDFAIELLAYNDCFDAILHPDLWEEENAKAAERARSVDWDKYEYAAILVPGQGPEFPRIKVSPLAQLKMRLAVAELQKGRAPFVVVSGGTVHPAHTAVNEAVEMGIWLTDSRKLNLDRGQVVLEPYSRHTTTNLRNTARVVKRLGAPEGKPILIVSGEEQIRDILGPMQRRAQVELTHVLGTIMPGSTDFTAVYIPSPLCEIVDPMDPRDP
;
A
#
# COMPACT_ATOMS: atom_id res chain seq x y z
N MET A 1 -12.32 1.32 -20.47
CA MET A 1 -13.34 2.38 -20.27
C MET A 1 -13.77 2.54 -18.82
N ALA A 2 -14.10 1.47 -18.08
CA ALA A 2 -14.60 1.62 -16.70
C ALA A 2 -13.59 2.27 -15.71
N ALA A 3 -12.29 1.97 -15.81
CA ALA A 3 -11.23 2.64 -15.03
C ALA A 3 -11.04 4.12 -15.41
N VAL A 4 -11.01 4.43 -16.72
CA VAL A 4 -10.93 5.80 -17.25
C VAL A 4 -12.11 6.64 -16.77
N ASN A 5 -13.34 6.14 -16.93
CA ASN A 5 -14.54 6.81 -16.44
C ASN A 5 -14.47 7.06 -14.93
N ARG A 6 -13.92 6.10 -14.17
CA ARG A 6 -13.73 6.25 -12.73
C ARG A 6 -12.71 7.32 -12.37
N ILE A 7 -11.58 7.41 -13.08
CA ILE A 7 -10.60 8.49 -12.88
C ILE A 7 -11.30 9.84 -13.09
N VAL A 8 -12.09 9.97 -14.16
CA VAL A 8 -12.88 11.17 -14.43
C VAL A 8 -13.92 11.41 -13.33
N ASP A 9 -14.63 10.40 -12.85
CA ASP A 9 -15.65 10.57 -11.81
C ASP A 9 -15.07 11.03 -10.47
N VAL A 10 -13.92 10.47 -10.07
CA VAL A 10 -13.23 10.75 -8.81
C VAL A 10 -12.53 12.11 -8.87
N TYR A 11 -11.73 12.32 -9.92
CA TYR A 11 -10.80 13.44 -10.01
C TYR A 11 -11.32 14.61 -10.85
N CYS A 12 -12.50 14.49 -11.50
CA CYS A 12 -13.09 15.56 -12.33
C CYS A 12 -14.57 15.86 -12.08
N ALA A 13 -15.46 14.88 -11.89
CA ALA A 13 -16.91 15.13 -11.99
C ALA A 13 -17.69 15.15 -10.66
N SER A 14 -17.35 14.28 -9.70
CA SER A 14 -18.30 13.97 -8.60
C SER A 14 -17.70 13.95 -7.20
N GLY A 15 -16.39 13.73 -7.06
CA GLY A 15 -15.75 13.47 -5.77
C GLY A 15 -16.26 12.20 -5.08
N ARG A 16 -16.98 11.32 -5.79
CA ARG A 16 -17.38 10.00 -5.25
C ARG A 16 -16.20 9.07 -5.29
N THR A 17 -15.56 8.91 -4.15
CA THR A 17 -14.40 8.04 -4.00
C THR A 17 -14.84 6.66 -3.54
N ARG A 18 -14.16 5.60 -4.02
CA ARG A 18 -14.30 4.27 -3.40
C ARG A 18 -13.59 4.20 -2.06
N TYR A 19 -12.54 5.01 -1.93
CA TYR A 19 -11.64 5.10 -0.80
C TYR A 19 -11.64 6.52 -0.27
N ALA A 20 -11.81 6.71 1.04
CA ALA A 20 -11.89 8.07 1.62
C ALA A 20 -10.61 8.92 1.41
N VAL A 21 -9.46 8.30 1.12
CA VAL A 21 -8.19 8.99 0.85
C VAL A 21 -8.00 9.36 -0.63
N ASP A 22 -8.86 8.87 -1.52
CA ASP A 22 -8.80 9.15 -2.96
C ASP A 22 -9.54 10.44 -3.30
N VAL A 23 -9.21 11.51 -2.59
CA VAL A 23 -9.86 12.81 -2.76
C VAL A 23 -9.09 13.62 -3.79
N SER A 24 -9.82 14.33 -4.66
CA SER A 24 -9.22 15.33 -5.53
C SER A 24 -8.52 16.41 -4.68
N LYS A 25 -7.33 16.83 -5.12
CA LYS A 25 -6.63 17.99 -4.55
C LYS A 25 -7.47 19.26 -4.72
N TYR A 26 -8.31 19.28 -5.74
CA TYR A 26 -9.17 20.38 -6.08
C TYR A 26 -10.58 20.17 -5.50
N GLY A 27 -11.15 21.23 -4.90
CA GLY A 27 -12.56 21.22 -4.53
C GLY A 27 -13.45 21.04 -5.75
N LYS A 28 -14.58 20.35 -5.59
CA LYS A 28 -15.53 20.03 -6.68
C LYS A 28 -15.98 21.26 -7.49
N ASP A 29 -16.02 22.44 -6.87
CA ASP A 29 -16.45 23.71 -7.48
C ASP A 29 -15.29 24.73 -7.61
N SER A 30 -14.04 24.26 -7.58
CA SER A 30 -12.85 25.11 -7.75
C SER A 30 -12.84 25.75 -9.16
N GLU A 31 -12.80 27.09 -9.21
CA GLU A 31 -12.64 27.82 -10.47
C GLU A 31 -11.33 27.47 -11.17
N GLU A 32 -10.25 27.31 -10.39
CA GLU A 32 -8.93 26.90 -10.87
C GLU A 32 -8.98 25.52 -11.53
N PHE A 33 -9.72 24.57 -10.94
CA PHE A 33 -9.88 23.23 -11.49
C PHE A 33 -10.75 23.21 -12.75
N ASN A 34 -11.87 23.93 -12.75
CA ASN A 34 -12.71 24.06 -13.95
C ASN A 34 -11.94 24.68 -15.11
N MET A 35 -11.10 25.68 -14.82
CA MET A 35 -10.24 26.32 -15.81
C MET A 35 -9.14 25.38 -16.30
N LEU A 36 -8.53 24.57 -15.42
CA LEU A 36 -7.58 23.52 -15.79
C LEU A 36 -8.20 22.50 -16.75
N VAL A 37 -9.35 21.92 -16.40
CA VAL A 37 -10.06 20.94 -17.24
C VAL A 37 -10.47 21.55 -18.59
N SER A 38 -10.95 22.80 -18.60
CA SER A 38 -11.29 23.53 -19.83
C SER A 38 -10.07 23.72 -20.75
N ASN A 39 -8.91 24.06 -20.18
CA ASN A 39 -7.67 24.24 -20.93
C ASN A 39 -7.15 22.90 -21.47
N MET A 40 -7.17 21.82 -20.67
CA MET A 40 -6.81 20.47 -21.10
C MET A 40 -7.67 20.00 -22.29
N ARG A 41 -8.97 20.29 -22.24
CA ARG A 41 -9.90 20.00 -23.35
C ARG A 41 -9.57 20.82 -24.60
N SER A 42 -9.30 22.11 -24.42
CA SER A 42 -9.00 23.02 -25.54
C SER A 42 -7.70 22.64 -26.24
N LEU A 43 -6.67 22.24 -25.50
CA LEU A 43 -5.40 21.76 -26.05
C LEU A 43 -5.60 20.53 -26.94
N ARG A 44 -6.41 19.56 -26.49
CA ARG A 44 -6.72 18.33 -27.25
C ARG A 44 -7.61 18.52 -28.48
N LEU A 45 -8.39 19.60 -28.51
CA LEU A 45 -9.22 19.96 -29.67
C LEU A 45 -8.46 20.82 -30.68
N SER A 46 -7.19 21.12 -30.44
CA SER A 46 -6.38 22.00 -31.28
C SER A 46 -5.83 21.28 -32.52
N PRO A 47 -5.76 21.93 -33.70
CA PRO A 47 -5.22 21.31 -34.91
C PRO A 47 -3.76 20.86 -34.71
N GLY A 48 -3.47 19.58 -34.95
CA GLY A 48 -2.13 19.01 -34.82
C GLY A 48 -1.87 18.22 -33.54
N SER A 49 -2.83 18.13 -32.61
CA SER A 49 -2.79 17.13 -31.54
C SER A 49 -3.04 15.75 -32.14
N SER A 50 -1.97 15.03 -32.45
CA SER A 50 -2.02 13.69 -33.02
C SER A 50 -2.30 12.67 -31.93
N ASP A 51 -3.56 12.52 -31.52
CA ASP A 51 -3.95 11.40 -30.67
C ASP A 51 -4.78 10.43 -31.50
N PHE A 52 -4.36 9.16 -31.51
CA PHE A 52 -5.13 8.06 -32.07
C PHE A 52 -6.36 7.87 -31.18
N THR A 53 -7.59 8.08 -31.64
CA THR A 53 -8.76 7.71 -30.82
C THR A 53 -8.75 6.20 -30.56
N PRO A 54 -8.88 5.71 -29.31
CA PRO A 54 -9.29 6.42 -28.08
C PRO A 54 -8.15 6.76 -27.08
N CYS A 55 -6.89 6.83 -27.51
CA CYS A 55 -5.72 7.19 -26.68
C CYS A 55 -5.89 8.54 -25.97
N ASP A 56 -6.56 9.50 -26.62
CA ASP A 56 -6.92 10.81 -26.07
C ASP A 56 -7.64 10.72 -24.71
N ALA A 57 -8.54 9.74 -24.54
CA ALA A 57 -9.24 9.52 -23.28
C ALA A 57 -8.33 8.92 -22.19
N PHE A 58 -7.34 8.11 -22.57
CA PHE A 58 -6.35 7.58 -21.63
C PHE A 58 -5.37 8.67 -21.20
N ASP A 59 -4.87 9.48 -22.13
CA ASP A 59 -3.97 10.59 -21.83
C ASP A 59 -4.64 11.61 -20.92
N PHE A 60 -5.93 11.90 -21.15
CA PHE A 60 -6.70 12.78 -20.27
C PHE A 60 -6.79 12.23 -18.85
N ALA A 61 -7.03 10.92 -18.70
CA ALA A 61 -7.09 10.26 -17.40
C ALA A 61 -5.71 10.25 -16.70
N ILE A 62 -4.62 10.00 -17.43
CA ILE A 62 -3.25 10.04 -16.90
C ILE A 62 -2.91 11.45 -16.41
N GLU A 63 -3.23 12.48 -17.20
CA GLU A 63 -3.02 13.87 -16.78
C GLU A 63 -3.86 14.22 -15.55
N LEU A 64 -5.12 13.78 -15.46
CA LEU A 64 -5.95 14.02 -14.27
C LEU A 64 -5.32 13.41 -13.00
N LEU A 65 -4.77 12.20 -13.09
CA LEU A 65 -4.02 11.60 -11.98
C LEU A 65 -2.78 12.43 -11.64
N ALA A 66 -2.04 12.88 -12.67
CA ALA A 66 -0.83 13.67 -12.50
C ALA A 66 -1.12 15.03 -11.82
N TYR A 67 -2.16 15.74 -12.24
CA TYR A 67 -2.55 17.02 -11.64
C TYR A 67 -3.07 16.89 -10.20
N ASN A 68 -3.53 15.70 -9.83
CA ASN A 68 -3.94 15.37 -8.46
C ASN A 68 -2.79 14.78 -7.61
N ASP A 69 -1.55 14.84 -8.10
CA ASP A 69 -0.37 14.27 -7.46
C ASP A 69 -0.53 12.77 -7.13
N CYS A 70 -1.36 12.05 -7.89
CA CYS A 70 -1.69 10.64 -7.66
C CYS A 70 -0.67 9.71 -8.34
N PHE A 71 0.60 9.82 -7.94
CA PHE A 71 1.70 9.04 -8.50
C PHE A 71 2.08 7.79 -7.67
N ASP A 72 1.41 7.54 -6.55
CA ASP A 72 1.88 6.58 -5.54
C ASP A 72 2.19 5.19 -6.08
N ALA A 73 1.38 4.68 -7.01
CA ALA A 73 1.56 3.36 -7.61
C ALA A 73 2.84 3.21 -8.45
N ILE A 74 3.49 4.32 -8.81
CA ILE A 74 4.72 4.35 -9.61
C ILE A 74 5.90 5.01 -8.91
N LEU A 75 5.78 5.35 -7.62
CA LEU A 75 6.83 6.08 -6.88
C LEU A 75 8.09 5.24 -6.62
N HIS A 76 8.01 3.90 -6.67
CA HIS A 76 9.12 3.00 -6.35
C HIS A 76 9.37 1.97 -7.47
N PRO A 77 9.64 2.42 -8.71
CA PRO A 77 9.71 1.54 -9.88
C PRO A 77 10.78 0.44 -9.77
N ASP A 78 11.87 0.72 -9.07
CA ASP A 78 13.02 -0.17 -8.87
C ASP A 78 13.02 -0.81 -7.46
N LEU A 79 11.86 -0.90 -6.80
CA LEU A 79 11.71 -1.34 -5.40
C LEU A 79 12.45 -2.65 -5.08
N TRP A 80 12.45 -3.60 -6.01
CA TRP A 80 13.04 -4.93 -5.80
C TRP A 80 14.52 -5.00 -6.18
N GLU A 81 14.98 -4.04 -6.96
CA GLU A 81 16.34 -3.86 -7.45
C GLU A 81 17.16 -2.98 -6.50
N GLU A 82 16.50 -2.10 -5.74
CA GLU A 82 17.10 -1.19 -4.77
C GLU A 82 16.70 -1.50 -3.33
N GLU A 83 15.58 -0.97 -2.83
CA GLU A 83 15.28 -0.98 -1.40
C GLU A 83 15.11 -2.41 -0.86
N ASN A 84 14.41 -3.27 -1.58
CA ASN A 84 14.16 -4.66 -1.19
C ASN A 84 15.22 -5.64 -1.72
N ALA A 85 16.26 -5.19 -2.41
CA ALA A 85 17.25 -6.06 -3.04
C ALA A 85 17.89 -7.05 -2.06
N LYS A 86 18.25 -6.59 -0.86
CA LYS A 86 18.86 -7.44 0.18
C LYS A 86 17.89 -8.50 0.71
N ALA A 87 16.61 -8.18 0.84
CA ALA A 87 15.61 -9.15 1.27
C ALA A 87 15.31 -10.17 0.16
N ALA A 88 15.27 -9.72 -1.10
CA ALA A 88 15.13 -10.59 -2.26
C ALA A 88 16.33 -11.54 -2.43
N GLU A 89 17.55 -11.08 -2.14
CA GLU A 89 18.76 -11.90 -2.10
C GLU A 89 18.66 -12.96 -1.00
N ARG A 90 18.31 -12.55 0.23
CA ARG A 90 18.13 -13.45 1.38
C ARG A 90 17.09 -14.53 1.10
N ALA A 91 15.95 -14.15 0.53
CA ALA A 91 14.82 -15.03 0.24
C ALA A 91 15.18 -16.28 -0.56
N ARG A 92 16.17 -16.20 -1.46
CA ARG A 92 16.64 -17.35 -2.26
C ARG A 92 17.24 -18.49 -1.43
N SER A 93 17.63 -18.20 -0.19
CA SER A 93 18.28 -19.15 0.72
C SER A 93 17.41 -19.50 1.94
N VAL A 94 16.19 -18.97 2.02
CA VAL A 94 15.28 -19.22 3.13
C VAL A 94 14.75 -20.65 3.07
N ASP A 95 14.99 -21.39 4.14
CA ASP A 95 14.29 -22.64 4.43
C ASP A 95 12.95 -22.32 5.10
N TRP A 96 11.90 -22.25 4.28
CA TRP A 96 10.57 -21.83 4.71
C TRP A 96 9.94 -22.77 5.75
N ASP A 97 10.33 -24.04 5.80
CA ASP A 97 9.77 -25.02 6.72
C ASP A 97 10.19 -24.79 8.17
N LYS A 98 11.29 -24.06 8.39
CA LYS A 98 11.74 -23.65 9.73
C LYS A 98 10.89 -22.56 10.38
N TYR A 99 10.06 -21.87 9.60
CA TYR A 99 9.29 -20.73 10.06
C TYR A 99 7.81 -21.05 10.07
N GLU A 100 7.10 -20.61 11.11
CA GLU A 100 5.64 -20.76 11.18
C GLU A 100 4.95 -19.85 10.16
N TYR A 101 5.47 -18.62 10.01
CA TYR A 101 4.90 -17.60 9.14
C TYR A 101 5.87 -17.23 8.00
N ALA A 102 5.31 -16.86 6.85
CA ALA A 102 6.05 -16.36 5.69
C ALA A 102 6.68 -14.98 5.99
N ALA A 103 5.98 -14.14 6.73
CA ALA A 103 6.45 -12.82 7.14
C ALA A 103 5.68 -12.33 8.36
N ILE A 104 6.21 -11.29 9.00
CA ILE A 104 5.51 -10.48 9.99
C ILE A 104 5.12 -9.15 9.33
N LEU A 105 3.83 -8.93 9.13
CA LEU A 105 3.27 -7.68 8.61
C LEU A 105 3.11 -6.65 9.72
N VAL A 106 3.68 -5.46 9.51
CA VAL A 106 3.43 -4.27 10.31
C VAL A 106 2.71 -3.24 9.44
N PRO A 107 1.39 -3.07 9.60
CA PRO A 107 0.65 -2.03 8.92
C PRO A 107 1.14 -0.65 9.34
N GLY A 108 1.25 0.22 8.35
CA GLY A 108 1.59 1.62 8.48
C GLY A 108 0.60 2.36 9.37
N GLN A 109 1.11 3.41 9.99
CA GLN A 109 0.32 4.34 10.76
C GLN A 109 0.92 5.72 10.61
N GLY A 110 0.26 6.53 9.79
CA GLY A 110 0.65 7.90 9.51
C GLY A 110 0.90 8.71 10.78
N PRO A 111 1.88 9.62 10.75
CA PRO A 111 2.19 10.43 11.90
C PRO A 111 1.07 11.43 12.20
N GLU A 112 0.69 11.51 13.48
CA GLU A 112 -0.25 12.53 13.97
C GLU A 112 0.35 13.95 13.90
N PHE A 113 1.68 14.06 13.84
CA PHE A 113 2.38 15.34 13.91
C PHE A 113 3.33 15.51 12.71
N PRO A 114 3.29 16.64 11.98
CA PRO A 114 4.09 16.86 10.76
C PRO A 114 5.61 16.74 10.90
N ARG A 115 6.15 16.88 12.12
CA ARG A 115 7.60 16.79 12.40
C ARG A 115 8.06 15.40 12.84
N ILE A 116 7.13 14.49 13.11
CA ILE A 116 7.44 13.13 13.55
C ILE A 116 7.27 12.23 12.33
N LYS A 117 8.35 11.61 11.87
CA LYS A 117 8.29 10.72 10.70
C LYS A 117 7.72 9.34 11.02
N VAL A 118 7.96 8.85 12.24
CA VAL A 118 7.46 7.56 12.73
C VAL A 118 6.80 7.78 14.08
N SER A 119 5.49 7.58 14.15
CA SER A 119 4.69 7.79 15.37
C SER A 119 5.12 6.85 16.51
N PRO A 120 4.98 7.23 17.79
CA PRO A 120 5.29 6.35 18.92
C PRO A 120 4.58 5.00 18.86
N LEU A 121 3.34 4.97 18.36
CA LEU A 121 2.59 3.73 18.19
C LEU A 121 3.18 2.86 17.07
N ALA A 122 3.61 3.43 15.94
CA ALA A 122 4.34 2.68 14.91
C ALA A 122 5.66 2.10 15.46
N GLN A 123 6.38 2.83 16.32
CA GLN A 123 7.58 2.33 16.98
C GLN A 123 7.28 1.14 17.90
N LEU A 124 6.18 1.18 18.66
CA LEU A 124 5.74 0.06 19.50
C LEU A 124 5.43 -1.18 18.64
N LYS A 125 4.65 -1.03 17.56
CA LYS A 125 4.33 -2.14 16.64
C LYS A 125 5.59 -2.77 16.05
N MET A 126 6.54 -1.94 15.63
CA MET A 126 7.82 -2.44 15.11
C MET A 126 8.63 -3.20 16.17
N ARG A 127 8.66 -2.73 17.42
CA ARG A 127 9.30 -3.48 18.53
C ARG A 127 8.65 -4.84 18.76
N LEU A 128 7.32 -4.90 18.73
CA LEU A 128 6.57 -6.17 18.84
C LEU A 128 6.91 -7.12 17.68
N ALA A 129 6.96 -6.59 16.44
CA ALA A 129 7.31 -7.38 15.27
C ALA A 129 8.74 -7.93 15.35
N VAL A 130 9.69 -7.12 15.81
CA VAL A 130 11.07 -7.58 16.02
C VAL A 130 11.16 -8.64 17.11
N ALA A 131 10.36 -8.54 18.17
CA ALA A 131 10.31 -9.58 19.20
C ALA A 131 9.81 -10.91 18.62
N GLU A 132 8.80 -10.91 17.74
CA GLU A 132 8.35 -12.12 17.05
C GLU A 132 9.38 -12.65 16.04
N LEU A 133 10.07 -11.75 15.33
CA LEU A 133 11.17 -12.13 14.43
C LEU A 133 12.31 -12.83 15.18
N GLN A 134 12.70 -12.29 16.34
CA GLN A 134 13.76 -12.85 17.20
C GLN A 134 13.39 -14.20 17.82
N LYS A 135 12.09 -14.49 18.00
CA LYS A 135 11.59 -15.83 18.36
C LYS A 135 11.66 -16.84 17.20
N GLY A 136 12.10 -16.42 16.02
CA GLY A 136 12.19 -17.29 14.83
C GLY A 136 10.84 -17.59 14.20
N ARG A 137 9.82 -16.74 14.42
CA ARG A 137 8.46 -16.98 13.89
C ARG A 137 8.38 -16.81 12.37
N ALA A 138 9.17 -15.89 11.82
CA ALA A 138 9.22 -15.59 10.39
C ALA A 138 10.64 -15.16 9.97
N PRO A 139 10.97 -15.22 8.67
CA PRO A 139 12.26 -14.75 8.16
C PRO A 139 12.31 -13.23 7.87
N PHE A 140 11.15 -12.57 7.74
CA PHE A 140 11.03 -11.16 7.33
C PHE A 140 10.04 -10.37 8.17
N VAL A 141 10.30 -9.07 8.32
CA VAL A 141 9.32 -8.05 8.70
C VAL A 141 8.96 -7.24 7.46
N VAL A 142 7.69 -7.26 7.09
CA VAL A 142 7.13 -6.43 6.02
C VAL A 142 6.52 -5.18 6.65
N VAL A 143 7.04 -4.01 6.33
CA VAL A 143 6.44 -2.72 6.71
C VAL A 143 5.66 -2.19 5.52
N SER A 144 4.36 -1.95 5.72
CA SER A 144 3.41 -1.73 4.62
C SER A 144 2.64 -0.44 4.83
N GLY A 145 2.78 0.52 3.92
CA GLY A 145 2.14 1.82 4.02
C GLY A 145 2.75 2.83 3.06
N GLY A 146 1.89 3.55 2.34
CA GLY A 146 2.27 4.53 1.33
C GLY A 146 2.26 5.96 1.82
N THR A 147 2.03 6.88 0.88
CA THR A 147 2.10 8.33 1.08
C THR A 147 0.71 8.91 1.39
N VAL A 148 0.02 8.34 2.40
CA VAL A 148 -1.42 8.59 2.59
C VAL A 148 -1.77 9.57 3.70
N HIS A 149 -0.97 9.65 4.75
CA HIS A 149 -1.32 10.43 5.93
C HIS A 149 -0.16 11.28 6.43
N PRO A 150 -0.33 12.62 6.51
CA PRO A 150 -1.47 13.40 6.00
C PRO A 150 -1.57 13.32 4.45
N ALA A 151 -2.76 13.57 3.90
CA ALA A 151 -2.97 13.55 2.45
C ALA A 151 -1.97 14.49 1.75
N HIS A 152 -1.40 14.06 0.62
CA HIS A 152 -0.36 14.78 -0.13
C HIS A 152 0.95 15.04 0.64
N THR A 153 1.24 14.26 1.69
CA THR A 153 2.58 14.23 2.29
C THR A 153 3.63 13.79 1.25
N ALA A 154 4.90 14.13 1.45
CA ALA A 154 6.00 13.51 0.69
C ALA A 154 6.60 12.30 1.44
N VAL A 155 6.11 12.04 2.65
CA VAL A 155 6.64 11.01 3.54
C VAL A 155 5.93 9.68 3.27
N ASN A 156 6.69 8.69 2.80
CA ASN A 156 6.21 7.33 2.63
C ASN A 156 6.41 6.53 3.94
N GLU A 157 5.31 5.98 4.49
CA GLU A 157 5.32 5.31 5.80
C GLU A 157 6.26 4.10 5.83
N ALA A 158 6.18 3.22 4.82
CA ALA A 158 7.01 2.01 4.75
C ALA A 158 8.50 2.36 4.69
N VAL A 159 8.88 3.39 3.92
CA VAL A 159 10.28 3.85 3.83
C VAL A 159 10.81 4.30 5.19
N GLU A 160 10.08 5.17 5.88
CA GLU A 160 10.52 5.70 7.18
C GLU A 160 10.54 4.61 8.28
N MET A 161 9.58 3.68 8.25
CA MET A 161 9.59 2.50 9.12
C MET A 161 10.78 1.60 8.81
N GLY A 162 11.10 1.39 7.54
CA GLY A 162 12.26 0.63 7.09
C GLY A 162 13.57 1.20 7.62
N ILE A 163 13.78 2.52 7.43
CA ILE A 163 14.93 3.25 7.98
C ILE A 163 14.99 3.07 9.50
N TRP A 164 13.86 3.19 10.19
CA TRP A 164 13.80 3.07 11.64
C TRP A 164 14.17 1.67 12.14
N LEU A 165 13.74 0.60 11.45
CA LEU A 165 14.07 -0.78 11.78
C LEU A 165 15.57 -1.08 11.61
N THR A 166 16.20 -0.55 10.57
CA THR A 166 17.62 -0.82 10.26
C THR A 166 18.60 0.15 10.93
N ASP A 167 18.11 1.25 11.51
CA ASP A 167 18.95 2.23 12.21
C ASP A 167 19.67 1.56 13.39
N SER A 168 21.01 1.65 13.38
CA SER A 168 21.89 1.04 14.37
C SER A 168 21.73 1.60 15.78
N ARG A 169 21.17 2.80 15.90
CA ARG A 169 20.84 3.42 17.19
C ARG A 169 19.46 3.01 17.70
N LYS A 170 18.72 2.20 16.95
CA LYS A 170 17.34 1.79 17.24
C LYS A 170 17.23 0.27 17.38
N LEU A 171 16.75 -0.43 16.35
CA LEU A 171 16.56 -1.88 16.38
C LEU A 171 17.64 -2.65 15.63
N ASN A 172 18.44 -1.97 14.79
CA ASN A 172 19.59 -2.54 14.09
C ASN A 172 19.28 -3.89 13.41
N LEU A 173 18.09 -4.00 12.79
CA LEU A 173 17.77 -5.19 12.00
C LEU A 173 18.63 -5.24 10.74
N ASP A 174 19.00 -6.47 10.36
CA ASP A 174 19.64 -6.71 9.07
C ASP A 174 18.71 -6.26 7.92
N ARG A 175 19.26 -5.57 6.92
CA ARG A 175 18.46 -5.06 5.79
C ARG A 175 17.80 -6.20 5.02
N GLY A 176 18.41 -7.38 4.98
CA GLY A 176 17.83 -8.57 4.38
C GLY A 176 16.61 -9.10 5.12
N GLN A 177 16.35 -8.70 6.37
CA GLN A 177 15.17 -9.09 7.14
C GLN A 177 14.00 -8.10 7.02
N VAL A 178 14.22 -6.92 6.43
CA VAL A 178 13.21 -5.86 6.35
C VAL A 178 12.78 -5.69 4.89
N VAL A 179 11.47 -5.77 4.65
CA VAL A 179 10.86 -5.65 3.33
C VAL A 179 9.91 -4.46 3.35
N LEU A 180 10.02 -3.58 2.36
CA LEU A 180 9.14 -2.44 2.20
C LEU A 180 8.00 -2.77 1.25
N GLU A 181 6.79 -2.37 1.64
CA GLU A 181 5.63 -2.31 0.77
C GLU A 181 5.10 -0.87 0.79
N PRO A 182 5.55 0.00 -0.14
CA PRO A 182 5.34 1.44 -0.06
C PRO A 182 4.07 1.92 -0.79
N TYR A 183 3.20 1.03 -1.25
CA TYR A 183 2.09 1.38 -2.14
C TYR A 183 0.73 1.36 -1.46
N SER A 184 0.61 0.72 -0.30
CA SER A 184 -0.67 0.57 0.36
C SER A 184 -1.25 1.88 0.87
N ARG A 185 -2.56 2.02 0.72
CA ARG A 185 -3.32 3.22 1.10
C ARG A 185 -4.24 3.02 2.30
N HIS A 186 -4.52 1.77 2.63
CA HIS A 186 -5.50 1.33 3.63
C HIS A 186 -5.08 0.02 4.26
N THR A 187 -5.73 -0.35 5.37
CA THR A 187 -5.56 -1.67 5.98
C THR A 187 -5.88 -2.81 4.98
N THR A 188 -6.88 -2.68 4.12
CA THR A 188 -7.21 -3.69 3.09
C THR A 188 -6.09 -3.85 2.06
N THR A 189 -5.54 -2.73 1.57
CA THR A 189 -4.41 -2.76 0.62
C THR A 189 -3.12 -3.21 1.28
N ASN A 190 -2.89 -2.90 2.57
CA ASN A 190 -1.76 -3.45 3.35
C ASN A 190 -1.77 -4.99 3.30
N LEU A 191 -2.91 -5.62 3.57
CA LEU A 191 -3.05 -7.07 3.55
C LEU A 191 -2.93 -7.65 2.12
N ARG A 192 -3.57 -7.01 1.13
CA ARG A 192 -3.49 -7.44 -0.28
C ARG A 192 -2.05 -7.36 -0.80
N ASN A 193 -1.40 -6.21 -0.65
CA ASN A 193 -0.05 -6.00 -1.19
C ASN A 193 0.98 -6.86 -0.46
N THR A 194 0.82 -7.09 0.84
CA THR A 194 1.68 -8.02 1.58
C THR A 194 1.58 -9.44 1.04
N ALA A 195 0.41 -9.90 0.59
CA ALA A 195 0.27 -11.19 -0.08
C ALA A 195 1.13 -11.28 -1.35
N ARG A 196 1.13 -10.21 -2.15
CA ARG A 196 1.99 -10.11 -3.35
C ARG A 196 3.48 -10.07 -2.98
N VAL A 197 3.84 -9.36 -1.92
CA VAL A 197 5.21 -9.28 -1.40
C VAL A 197 5.73 -10.65 -0.98
N VAL A 198 5.00 -11.42 -0.16
CA VAL A 198 5.47 -12.74 0.28
C VAL A 198 5.57 -13.73 -0.88
N LYS A 199 4.66 -13.65 -1.86
CA LYS A 199 4.76 -14.42 -3.10
C LYS A 199 6.02 -14.04 -3.88
N ARG A 200 6.32 -12.74 -4.01
CA ARG A 200 7.50 -12.24 -4.71
C ARG A 200 8.80 -12.67 -4.04
N LEU A 201 8.80 -12.82 -2.72
CA LEU A 201 9.89 -13.44 -1.95
C LEU A 201 9.99 -14.97 -2.14
N GLY A 202 9.00 -15.61 -2.76
CA GLY A 202 8.99 -17.06 -2.99
C GLY A 202 8.49 -17.87 -1.79
N ALA A 203 7.69 -17.28 -0.91
CA ALA A 203 7.02 -18.03 0.16
C ALA A 203 6.08 -19.10 -0.43
N PRO A 204 6.00 -20.31 0.17
CA PRO A 204 5.06 -21.33 -0.24
C PRO A 204 3.60 -20.85 -0.19
N GLU A 205 2.80 -21.32 -1.15
CA GLU A 205 1.37 -21.02 -1.19
C GLU A 205 0.68 -21.45 0.11
N GLY A 206 -0.22 -20.60 0.62
CA GLY A 206 -0.96 -20.86 1.86
C GLY A 206 -0.14 -20.69 3.15
N LYS A 207 1.15 -20.39 3.08
CA LYS A 207 1.94 -20.12 4.29
C LYS A 207 1.43 -18.85 4.99
N PRO A 208 1.09 -18.91 6.29
CA PRO A 208 0.42 -17.79 6.96
C PRO A 208 1.36 -16.60 7.16
N ILE A 209 0.78 -15.42 7.32
CA ILE A 209 1.44 -14.17 7.64
C ILE A 209 1.01 -13.75 9.04
N LEU A 210 1.96 -13.38 9.89
CA LEU A 210 1.64 -12.84 11.21
C LEU A 210 1.44 -11.33 11.09
N ILE A 211 0.26 -10.83 11.39
CA ILE A 211 0.00 -9.40 11.49
C ILE A 211 0.33 -8.95 12.91
N VAL A 212 1.14 -7.91 13.05
CA VAL A 212 1.44 -7.25 14.32
C VAL A 212 0.96 -5.81 14.26
N SER A 213 0.06 -5.42 15.16
CA SER A 213 -0.42 -4.05 15.26
C SER A 213 -0.92 -3.69 16.67
N GLY A 214 -1.53 -2.52 16.84
CA GLY A 214 -2.23 -2.13 18.06
C GLY A 214 -3.60 -2.80 18.17
N GLU A 215 -4.09 -2.98 19.39
CA GLU A 215 -5.33 -3.72 19.72
C GLU A 215 -6.56 -3.26 18.94
N GLU A 216 -6.74 -1.95 18.76
CA GLU A 216 -7.86 -1.40 18.00
C GLU A 216 -7.80 -1.81 16.52
N GLN A 217 -6.63 -1.69 15.89
CA GLN A 217 -6.46 -2.09 14.48
C GLN A 217 -6.58 -3.61 14.33
N ILE A 218 -6.12 -4.40 15.30
CA ILE A 218 -6.32 -5.86 15.30
C ILE A 218 -7.81 -6.22 15.41
N ARG A 219 -8.56 -5.58 16.30
CA ARG A 219 -10.03 -5.78 16.39
C ARG A 219 -10.74 -5.41 15.08
N ASP A 220 -10.31 -4.33 14.44
CA ASP A 220 -10.84 -3.91 13.14
C ASP A 220 -10.49 -4.91 12.01
N ILE A 221 -9.26 -5.46 12.03
CA ILE A 221 -8.81 -6.51 11.10
C ILE A 221 -9.59 -7.82 11.31
N LEU A 222 -9.90 -8.19 12.55
CA LEU A 222 -10.63 -9.43 12.86
C LEU A 222 -12.15 -9.31 12.61
N GLY A 223 -12.71 -8.10 12.69
CA GLY A 223 -14.14 -7.87 12.56
C GLY A 223 -14.57 -7.53 11.12
N PRO A 224 -14.71 -6.24 10.76
CA PRO A 224 -15.30 -5.81 9.49
C PRO A 224 -14.43 -6.03 8.25
N MET A 225 -13.17 -6.46 8.38
CA MET A 225 -12.16 -6.44 7.31
C MET A 225 -12.60 -7.14 6.02
N GLN A 226 -13.21 -8.33 6.13
CA GLN A 226 -13.67 -9.06 4.93
C GLN A 226 -14.77 -8.31 4.17
N ARG A 227 -15.71 -7.67 4.90
CA ARG A 227 -16.75 -6.86 4.27
C ARG A 227 -16.16 -5.61 3.63
N ARG A 228 -15.21 -4.95 4.31
CA ARG A 228 -14.51 -3.79 3.74
C ARG A 228 -13.76 -4.17 2.48
N ALA A 229 -12.99 -5.26 2.49
CA ALA A 229 -12.31 -5.77 1.31
C ALA A 229 -13.27 -6.09 0.16
N GLN A 230 -14.44 -6.66 0.44
CA GLN A 230 -15.43 -6.91 -0.61
C GLN A 230 -15.92 -5.61 -1.29
N VAL A 231 -16.11 -4.53 -0.52
CA VAL A 231 -16.50 -3.22 -1.06
C VAL A 231 -15.34 -2.53 -1.76
N GLU A 232 -14.17 -2.52 -1.12
CA GLU A 232 -12.98 -1.77 -1.50
C GLU A 232 -12.15 -2.45 -2.59
N LEU A 233 -12.07 -3.78 -2.61
CA LEU A 233 -11.22 -4.56 -3.52
C LEU A 233 -12.01 -5.48 -4.45
N THR A 234 -13.34 -5.57 -4.30
CA THR A 234 -14.26 -6.52 -4.98
C THR A 234 -14.04 -7.99 -4.64
N HIS A 235 -13.13 -8.31 -3.72
CA HIS A 235 -12.83 -9.67 -3.31
C HIS A 235 -12.51 -9.75 -1.82
N VAL A 236 -12.59 -10.97 -1.28
CA VAL A 236 -12.16 -11.29 0.08
C VAL A 236 -10.64 -11.45 0.15
N LEU A 237 -10.04 -11.01 1.26
CA LEU A 237 -8.59 -11.05 1.43
C LEU A 237 -8.06 -12.47 1.68
N GLY A 238 -8.91 -13.39 2.13
CA GLY A 238 -8.52 -14.73 2.57
C GLY A 238 -9.03 -15.01 3.97
N THR A 239 -8.32 -15.82 4.74
CA THR A 239 -8.71 -16.17 6.12
C THR A 239 -7.91 -15.33 7.11
N ILE A 240 -8.59 -14.67 8.05
CA ILE A 240 -7.98 -13.88 9.13
C ILE A 240 -8.48 -14.45 10.45
N MET A 241 -7.56 -14.75 11.36
CA MET A 241 -7.84 -15.37 12.66
C MET A 241 -7.10 -14.62 13.78
N PRO A 242 -7.58 -14.69 15.03
CA PRO A 242 -6.83 -14.16 16.17
C PRO A 242 -5.44 -14.79 16.28
N GLY A 243 -4.44 -14.00 16.67
CA GLY A 243 -3.12 -14.49 17.02
C GLY A 243 -3.04 -14.92 18.49
N SER A 244 -1.82 -15.05 19.01
CA SER A 244 -1.57 -15.46 20.40
C SER A 244 -1.77 -14.33 21.42
N THR A 245 -1.92 -13.09 20.96
CA THR A 245 -2.10 -11.88 21.78
C THR A 245 -3.07 -10.91 21.11
N ASP A 246 -3.59 -9.95 21.86
CA ASP A 246 -4.45 -8.86 21.36
C ASP A 246 -3.74 -7.92 20.35
N PHE A 247 -2.42 -8.03 20.22
CA PHE A 247 -1.60 -7.28 19.25
C PHE A 247 -1.33 -8.05 17.96
N THR A 248 -1.88 -9.27 17.83
CA THR A 248 -1.55 -10.18 16.73
C THR A 248 -2.78 -10.76 16.05
N ALA A 249 -2.70 -10.93 14.74
CA ALA A 249 -3.64 -11.73 13.95
C ALA A 249 -2.88 -12.61 12.96
N VAL A 250 -3.45 -13.76 12.61
CA VAL A 250 -2.90 -14.66 11.59
C VAL A 250 -3.69 -14.49 10.30
N TYR A 251 -2.99 -14.32 9.19
CA TYR A 251 -3.58 -14.07 7.88
C TYR A 251 -3.09 -15.10 6.85
N ILE A 252 -4.02 -15.80 6.21
CA ILE A 252 -3.75 -16.68 5.08
C ILE A 252 -4.35 -16.02 3.83
N PRO A 253 -3.53 -15.51 2.90
CA PRO A 253 -4.03 -14.80 1.74
C PRO A 253 -4.86 -15.64 0.79
N SER A 254 -5.88 -15.01 0.20
CA SER A 254 -6.59 -15.52 -0.97
C SER A 254 -5.74 -15.36 -2.23
N PRO A 255 -5.76 -16.31 -3.18
CA PRO A 255 -5.14 -16.14 -4.51
C PRO A 255 -5.66 -14.89 -5.26
N LEU A 256 -6.87 -14.41 -4.94
CA LEU A 256 -7.42 -13.19 -5.55
C LEU A 256 -6.61 -11.93 -5.23
N CYS A 257 -5.87 -11.90 -4.11
CA CYS A 257 -5.01 -10.78 -3.75
C CYS A 257 -3.84 -10.57 -4.74
N GLU A 258 -3.52 -11.58 -5.54
CA GLU A 258 -2.45 -11.52 -6.55
C GLU A 258 -2.89 -10.83 -7.85
N ILE A 259 -4.19 -10.72 -8.06
CA ILE A 259 -4.74 -10.12 -9.27
C ILE A 259 -4.71 -8.60 -9.08
N VAL A 260 -4.12 -7.89 -10.03
CA VAL A 260 -4.21 -6.43 -10.12
C VAL A 260 -5.67 -6.05 -10.35
N ASP A 261 -6.25 -5.20 -9.51
CA ASP A 261 -7.62 -4.71 -9.68
C ASP A 261 -7.64 -3.75 -10.88
N PRO A 262 -8.22 -4.15 -12.04
CA PRO A 262 -8.24 -3.29 -13.22
C PRO A 262 -9.15 -2.06 -13.04
N MET A 263 -9.91 -2.00 -11.94
CA MET A 263 -10.77 -0.87 -11.58
C MET A 263 -10.12 0.09 -10.59
N ASP A 264 -8.94 -0.23 -10.05
CA ASP A 264 -8.16 0.64 -9.18
C ASP A 264 -6.92 1.16 -9.93
N PRO A 265 -6.95 2.38 -10.46
CA PRO A 265 -5.83 2.93 -11.26
C PRO A 265 -4.56 3.20 -10.42
N ARG A 266 -4.63 3.01 -9.11
CA ARG A 266 -3.52 3.16 -8.15
C ARG A 266 -3.15 1.82 -7.50
N ASP A 267 -3.56 0.70 -8.08
CA ASP A 267 -3.06 -0.64 -7.73
C ASP A 267 -1.72 -0.90 -8.44
N PRO A 268 -0.60 -1.13 -7.71
CA PRO A 268 0.72 -1.39 -8.29
C PRO A 268 0.85 -2.76 -8.96
#